data_AF-A0A327W171-F1
#
_entry.id   AF-A0A327W171-F1
#
_cell.length_a   1.000
_cell.length_b   1.000
_cell.length_c   1.000
_cell.angle_alpha   90.00
_cell.angle_beta   90.00
_cell.angle_gamma   90.00
#
_symmetry.space_group_name_H-M   'P 1'
#
loop_
_entity.id
_entity.type
_entity.pdbx_description
1 polymer ?
#
loop_
_entity_poly.entity_id
_entity_poly.type
_entity_poly.pdbx_seq_one_letter_code
_entity_poly.pdbx_strand_id
1 'polypeptide(L)'
;MTPLAKHANPRAEETRSAERTTADEPSKDVLVRFLEDRFACAQACTECARACAVRVSATDRADIAATAQGPSLPPAAGAGPDTGGRAPQEPRRTLLLCVEVCDATCRLLSEEALRDEYALRLQVEWCRAVALECAHACDRDPGAGACARLCRACARACTDFLATLG
;
A
#
# COMPACT_ATOMS: atom_id res chain seq x y z
N MET A 1 24.21 -26.36 68.83
CA MET A 1 24.11 -25.01 68.25
C MET A 1 23.75 -25.19 66.78
N THR A 2 22.47 -25.02 66.44
CA THR A 2 21.94 -25.17 65.08
C THR A 2 21.12 -23.90 64.79
N PRO A 3 21.30 -23.21 63.66
CA PRO A 3 20.53 -21.99 63.41
C PRO A 3 19.12 -22.33 62.89
N LEU A 4 18.11 -21.66 63.45
CA LEU A 4 16.75 -21.66 62.95
C LEU A 4 16.70 -21.04 61.55
N ALA A 5 16.27 -21.82 60.57
CA ALA A 5 15.88 -21.32 59.25
C ALA A 5 14.62 -20.44 59.39
N LYS A 6 14.71 -19.18 58.96
CA LYS A 6 13.55 -18.30 58.79
C LYS A 6 12.69 -18.87 57.66
N HIS A 7 11.50 -19.36 57.99
CA HIS A 7 10.48 -19.69 56.98
C HIS A 7 10.01 -18.39 56.31
N ALA A 8 10.42 -18.18 55.06
CA ALA A 8 9.84 -17.18 54.19
C ALA A 8 8.36 -17.52 53.96
N ASN A 9 7.50 -16.50 53.99
CA ASN A 9 6.05 -16.64 53.89
C ASN A 9 5.65 -16.82 52.41
N PRO A 10 5.15 -18.00 51.98
CA PRO A 10 4.82 -18.29 50.58
C PRO A 10 3.63 -17.46 50.04
N ARG A 11 2.83 -16.83 50.91
CA ARG A 11 1.68 -16.02 50.50
C ARG A 11 2.04 -14.65 49.92
N ALA A 12 3.24 -14.13 50.14
CA ALA A 12 3.65 -12.83 49.61
C ALA A 12 4.12 -12.90 48.13
N GLU A 13 4.49 -14.09 47.65
CA GLU A 13 4.93 -14.30 46.26
C GLU A 13 3.73 -14.59 45.33
N GLU A 14 2.66 -15.16 45.86
CA GLU A 14 1.46 -15.55 45.10
C GLU A 14 0.60 -14.33 44.71
N THR A 15 0.49 -13.32 45.57
CA THR A 15 -0.17 -12.04 45.23
C THR A 15 0.62 -11.24 44.18
N ARG A 16 1.95 -11.35 44.18
CA ARG A 16 2.83 -10.67 43.20
C ARG A 16 2.85 -11.30 41.80
N SER A 17 2.30 -12.52 41.69
CA SER A 17 2.19 -13.28 40.45
C SER A 17 0.82 -13.06 39.79
N ALA A 18 -0.24 -12.82 40.58
CA ALA A 18 -1.57 -12.50 40.05
C ALA A 18 -1.68 -11.07 39.46
N GLU A 19 -0.93 -10.09 39.98
CA GLU A 19 -0.91 -8.71 39.45
C GLU A 19 -0.02 -8.54 38.20
N ARG A 20 0.74 -9.56 37.80
CA ARG A 20 1.67 -9.48 36.66
C ARG A 20 1.14 -10.08 35.36
N THR A 21 -0.10 -10.59 35.36
CA THR A 21 -0.70 -11.29 34.21
C THR A 21 -1.72 -10.45 33.44
N THR A 22 -2.09 -9.24 33.91
CA THR A 22 -3.10 -8.39 33.25
C THR A 22 -2.52 -7.19 32.48
N ALA A 23 -1.20 -7.07 32.37
CA ALA A 23 -0.53 -5.87 31.88
C ALA A 23 -0.10 -5.90 30.40
N ASP A 24 -0.45 -6.93 29.63
CA ASP A 24 0.06 -7.08 28.26
C ASP A 24 -1.01 -7.31 27.18
N GLU A 25 -2.30 -7.32 27.54
CA GLU A 25 -3.37 -7.41 26.54
C GLU A 25 -3.71 -6.00 26.03
N PRO A 26 -3.59 -5.72 24.72
CA PRO A 26 -3.88 -4.40 24.18
C PRO A 26 -5.32 -4.00 24.51
N SER A 27 -5.52 -2.76 24.95
CA SER A 27 -6.85 -2.22 25.23
C SER A 27 -7.76 -2.41 24.01
N LYS A 28 -9.05 -2.69 24.25
CA LYS A 28 -10.05 -2.85 23.19
C LYS A 28 -10.07 -1.67 22.22
N ASP A 29 -9.84 -0.46 22.70
CA ASP A 29 -9.79 0.74 21.86
C ASP A 29 -8.61 0.72 20.88
N VAL A 30 -7.45 0.19 21.32
CA VAL A 30 -6.25 0.03 20.47
C VAL A 30 -6.53 -1.00 19.38
N LEU A 31 -7.15 -2.13 19.74
CA LEU A 31 -7.52 -3.17 18.78
C LEU A 31 -8.55 -2.65 17.77
N VAL A 32 -9.57 -1.90 18.21
CA VAL A 32 -10.57 -1.31 17.31
C VAL A 32 -9.91 -0.34 16.33
N ARG A 33 -9.05 0.58 16.81
CA ARG A 33 -8.32 1.51 15.94
C ARG A 33 -7.48 0.77 14.90
N PHE A 34 -6.72 -0.24 15.32
CA PHE A 34 -5.93 -1.07 14.42
C PHE A 34 -6.80 -1.71 13.32
N LEU A 35 -7.96 -2.27 13.68
CA LEU A 35 -8.86 -2.89 12.70
C LEU A 35 -9.50 -1.88 11.76
N GLU A 36 -9.88 -0.69 12.25
CA GLU A 36 -10.41 0.42 11.44
C GLU A 36 -9.38 0.88 10.40
N ASP A 37 -8.15 1.14 10.82
CA ASP A 37 -7.08 1.62 9.95
C ASP A 37 -6.67 0.53 8.94
N ARG A 38 -6.66 -0.74 9.35
CA ARG A 38 -6.43 -1.88 8.45
C ARG A 38 -7.50 -1.95 7.37
N PHE A 39 -8.77 -1.82 7.74
CA PHE A 39 -9.89 -1.85 6.79
C PHE A 39 -9.84 -0.66 5.83
N ALA A 40 -9.58 0.55 6.35
CA ALA A 40 -9.43 1.75 5.54
C ALA A 40 -8.30 1.61 4.51
N CYS A 41 -7.15 1.04 4.92
CA CYS A 41 -6.03 0.78 4.03
C CYS A 41 -6.38 -0.25 2.94
N ALA A 42 -7.05 -1.36 3.30
CA ALA A 42 -7.48 -2.38 2.33
C ALA A 42 -8.48 -1.81 1.30
N GLN A 43 -9.45 -1.02 1.75
CA GLN A 43 -10.41 -0.34 0.88
C GLN A 43 -9.70 0.61 -0.09
N ALA A 44 -8.81 1.46 0.42
CA ALA A 44 -8.07 2.40 -0.42
C ALA A 44 -7.18 1.69 -1.46
N CYS A 45 -6.57 0.56 -1.10
CA CYS A 45 -5.82 -0.28 -2.04
C CYS A 45 -6.73 -0.83 -3.15
N THR A 46 -7.92 -1.33 -2.80
CA THR A 46 -8.89 -1.83 -3.79
C THR A 46 -9.30 -0.74 -4.78
N GLU A 47 -9.66 0.44 -4.28
CA GLU A 47 -10.08 1.57 -5.11
C GLU A 47 -8.95 2.06 -6.02
N CYS A 48 -7.72 2.11 -5.49
CA CYS A 48 -6.52 2.46 -6.22
C CYS A 48 -6.25 1.47 -7.36
N ALA A 49 -6.20 0.17 -7.06
CA ALA A 49 -5.97 -0.88 -8.05
C ALA A 49 -7.01 -0.81 -9.18
N ARG A 50 -8.30 -0.64 -8.84
CA ARG A 50 -9.37 -0.50 -9.82
C ARG A 50 -9.17 0.72 -10.73
N ALA A 51 -8.84 1.88 -10.15
CA ALA A 51 -8.64 3.10 -10.93
C ALA A 51 -7.43 2.99 -11.88
N CYS A 52 -6.32 2.42 -11.39
CA CYS A 52 -5.14 2.16 -12.20
C CYS A 52 -5.45 1.20 -13.35
N ALA A 53 -6.17 0.11 -13.10
CA ALA A 53 -6.56 -0.87 -14.14
C ALA A 53 -7.44 -0.24 -15.24
N VAL A 54 -8.40 0.61 -14.85
CA VAL A 54 -9.21 1.38 -15.81
C VAL A 54 -8.33 2.31 -16.66
N ARG A 55 -7.33 2.97 -16.04
CA ARG A 55 -6.41 3.87 -16.76
C ARG A 55 -5.51 3.11 -17.73
N VAL A 56 -4.95 1.97 -17.32
CA VAL A 56 -4.19 1.06 -18.21
C VAL A 56 -5.03 0.74 -19.43
N SER A 57 -6.26 0.27 -19.23
CA SER A 57 -7.18 -0.08 -20.31
C SER A 57 -7.48 1.09 -21.26
N ALA A 58 -7.53 2.32 -20.74
CA ALA A 58 -7.72 3.51 -21.56
C ALA A 58 -6.46 3.89 -22.35
N THR A 59 -5.26 3.71 -21.79
CA THR A 59 -3.99 3.88 -22.50
C THR A 59 -3.86 2.88 -23.64
N ASP A 60 -4.21 1.62 -23.39
CA ASP A 60 -4.18 0.55 -24.40
C ASP A 60 -5.08 0.87 -25.60
N ARG A 61 -6.28 1.38 -25.35
CA ARG A 61 -7.18 1.80 -26.42
C ARG A 61 -6.64 3.00 -27.21
N ALA A 62 -6.00 3.95 -26.54
CA ALA A 62 -5.38 5.10 -27.21
C ALA A 62 -4.22 4.67 -28.12
N ASP A 63 -3.38 3.74 -27.66
CA ASP A 63 -2.29 3.16 -28.45
C ASP A 63 -2.82 2.40 -29.69
N ILE A 64 -3.88 1.59 -29.52
CA ILE A 64 -4.53 0.88 -30.64
C ILE A 64 -5.16 1.87 -31.64
N ALA A 65 -5.84 2.91 -31.14
CA ALA A 65 -6.44 3.92 -32.01
C ALA A 65 -5.38 4.69 -32.81
N ALA A 66 -4.25 5.04 -32.18
CA ALA A 66 -3.14 5.73 -32.85
C ALA A 66 -2.48 4.86 -33.93
N THR A 67 -2.36 3.56 -33.70
CA THR A 67 -1.80 2.62 -34.71
C THR A 67 -2.78 2.33 -35.85
N ALA A 68 -4.09 2.31 -35.59
CA ALA A 68 -5.13 2.11 -36.60
C ALA A 68 -5.30 3.32 -37.55
N GLN A 69 -4.89 4.52 -37.14
CA GLN A 69 -4.95 5.72 -37.98
C GLN A 69 -3.88 5.74 -39.09
N GLY A 70 -2.96 4.76 -39.11
CA GLY A 70 -1.83 4.71 -40.04
C GLY A 70 -0.86 5.88 -39.85
N PRO A 71 0.38 5.82 -40.39
CA PRO A 71 1.21 7.01 -40.42
C PRO A 71 0.53 8.04 -41.34
N SER A 72 -0.05 9.08 -40.75
CA SER A 72 -0.39 10.29 -41.51
C SER A 72 0.90 10.79 -42.17
N LEU A 73 0.95 10.75 -43.50
CA LEU A 73 2.10 11.23 -44.28
C LEU A 73 2.47 12.65 -43.78
N PRO A 74 3.72 12.91 -43.32
CA PRO A 74 4.10 14.25 -42.92
C PRO A 74 4.15 15.17 -44.14
N PRO A 75 3.86 16.48 -44.02
CA PRO A 75 4.26 17.43 -45.04
C PRO A 75 5.80 17.42 -45.14
N ALA A 76 6.31 17.30 -46.36
CA ALA A 76 7.74 17.20 -46.62
C ALA A 76 8.47 18.49 -46.24
N ALA A 77 9.35 18.44 -45.22
CA ALA A 77 10.55 19.28 -45.09
C ALA A 77 11.42 18.93 -43.87
N GLY A 78 12.70 18.64 -44.11
CA GLY A 78 13.81 18.92 -43.17
C GLY A 78 14.15 17.85 -42.14
N ALA A 79 15.16 17.02 -42.44
CA ALA A 79 15.75 16.06 -41.52
C ALA A 79 16.46 16.77 -40.34
N GLY A 80 16.00 16.47 -39.12
CA GLY A 80 16.66 16.72 -37.83
C GLY A 80 16.61 15.42 -37.01
N PRO A 81 17.44 15.28 -35.94
CA PRO A 81 17.75 13.99 -35.35
C PRO A 81 16.50 13.32 -34.79
N ASP A 82 16.34 12.09 -35.21
CA ASP A 82 15.53 11.00 -34.76
C ASP A 82 15.53 10.84 -33.23
N THR A 83 14.78 11.71 -32.55
CA THR A 83 14.24 11.43 -31.22
C THR A 83 12.72 11.35 -31.32
N GLY A 84 12.11 10.22 -30.98
CA GLY A 84 10.67 10.21 -30.72
C GLY A 84 9.92 8.92 -30.96
N GLY A 85 10.58 7.77 -30.96
CA GLY A 85 9.95 6.49 -31.27
C GLY A 85 9.54 5.61 -30.08
N ARG A 86 9.50 6.07 -28.81
CA ARG A 86 8.95 5.26 -27.69
C ARG A 86 8.77 6.03 -26.37
N ALA A 87 7.67 6.76 -26.19
CA ALA A 87 7.26 7.29 -24.88
C ALA A 87 5.82 6.96 -24.37
N PRO A 88 5.02 6.04 -24.98
CA PRO A 88 3.77 5.58 -24.34
C PRO A 88 3.92 4.50 -23.26
N GLN A 89 5.04 3.77 -23.19
CA GLN A 89 5.17 2.56 -22.36
C GLN A 89 5.46 2.81 -20.88
N GLU A 90 6.08 3.93 -20.56
CA GLU A 90 6.54 4.25 -19.21
C GLU A 90 5.37 4.40 -18.21
N PRO A 91 4.30 5.18 -18.49
CA PRO A 91 3.17 5.29 -17.55
C PRO A 91 2.38 3.98 -17.41
N ARG A 92 2.27 3.19 -18.49
CA ARG A 92 1.56 1.91 -18.47
C ARG A 92 2.19 0.92 -17.49
N ARG A 93 3.53 0.80 -17.51
CA ARG A 93 4.26 -0.11 -16.62
C ARG A 93 4.08 0.27 -15.15
N THR A 94 4.22 1.55 -14.82
CA THR A 94 4.00 2.05 -13.45
C THR A 94 2.57 1.81 -12.98
N LEU A 95 1.58 2.04 -13.85
CA LEU A 95 0.17 1.79 -13.52
C LEU A 95 -0.10 0.30 -13.24
N LEU A 96 0.42 -0.61 -14.07
CA LEU A 96 0.28 -2.06 -13.85
C LEU A 96 0.94 -2.51 -12.54
N LEU A 97 2.14 -2.03 -12.25
CA LEU A 97 2.81 -2.31 -10.99
C LEU A 97 1.98 -1.84 -9.79
N CYS A 98 1.35 -0.66 -9.91
CA CYS A 98 0.45 -0.13 -8.89
C CYS A 98 -0.80 -1.01 -8.70
N VAL A 99 -1.37 -1.58 -9.77
CA VAL A 99 -2.48 -2.54 -9.67
C VAL A 99 -2.05 -3.78 -8.89
N GLU A 100 -0.92 -4.37 -9.28
CA GLU A 100 -0.41 -5.61 -8.68
C GLU A 100 -0.11 -5.46 -7.19
N VAL A 101 0.62 -4.41 -6.81
CA VAL A 101 0.99 -4.19 -5.40
C VAL A 101 -0.23 -3.85 -4.55
N CYS A 102 -1.18 -3.05 -5.05
CA CYS A 102 -2.39 -2.71 -4.30
C CYS A 102 -3.32 -3.91 -4.15
N ASP A 103 -3.48 -4.77 -5.15
CA ASP A 103 -4.27 -6.00 -5.04
C ASP A 103 -3.65 -6.97 -4.02
N ALA A 104 -2.33 -7.20 -4.13
CA ALA A 104 -1.60 -8.05 -3.17
C ALA A 104 -1.71 -7.51 -1.74
N THR A 105 -1.58 -6.20 -1.56
CA THR A 105 -1.68 -5.55 -0.24
C THR A 105 -3.10 -5.63 0.30
N CYS A 106 -4.13 -5.40 -0.52
CA CYS A 106 -5.51 -5.54 -0.09
C CYS A 106 -5.81 -6.96 0.41
N ARG A 107 -5.40 -7.99 -0.35
CA ARG A 107 -5.58 -9.38 0.07
C ARG A 107 -4.85 -9.67 1.37
N LEU A 108 -3.58 -9.24 1.48
CA LEU A 108 -2.78 -9.40 2.69
C LEU A 108 -3.44 -8.78 3.93
N LEU A 109 -4.01 -7.57 3.79
CA LEU A 109 -4.69 -6.86 4.88
C LEU A 109 -6.07 -7.47 5.22
N SER A 110 -6.69 -8.18 4.28
CA SER A 110 -8.03 -8.76 4.44
C SER A 110 -8.00 -10.18 5.01
N GLU A 111 -6.92 -10.95 4.77
CA GLU A 111 -6.95 -12.41 4.93
C GLU A 111 -6.67 -12.98 6.34
N GLU A 112 -6.08 -12.26 7.33
CA GLU A 112 -6.16 -12.52 8.80
C GLU A 112 -5.09 -11.77 9.62
N ALA A 113 -5.41 -11.47 10.90
CA ALA A 113 -4.66 -10.59 11.80
C ALA A 113 -3.36 -11.18 12.44
N LEU A 114 -3.07 -12.46 12.23
CA LEU A 114 -1.89 -13.15 12.80
C LEU A 114 -0.68 -13.21 11.85
N ARG A 115 -0.68 -12.38 10.80
CA ARG A 115 0.44 -12.26 9.86
C ARG A 115 1.63 -11.58 10.55
N ASP A 116 2.83 -11.99 10.14
CA ASP A 116 4.09 -11.34 10.52
C ASP A 116 4.02 -9.82 10.29
N GLU A 117 4.09 -9.05 11.37
CA GLU A 117 4.02 -7.58 11.36
C GLU A 117 5.15 -6.98 10.50
N TYR A 118 6.32 -7.62 10.48
CA TYR A 118 7.43 -7.18 9.64
C TYR A 118 7.11 -7.33 8.16
N ALA A 119 6.53 -8.47 7.76
CA ALA A 119 6.07 -8.68 6.38
C ALA A 119 4.95 -7.71 5.99
N LEU A 120 4.01 -7.43 6.91
CA LEU A 120 2.98 -6.40 6.70
C LEU A 120 3.60 -5.02 6.47
N ARG A 121 4.53 -4.61 7.33
CA ARG A 121 5.21 -3.32 7.23
C ARG A 121 5.92 -3.17 5.90
N LEU A 122 6.75 -4.15 5.51
CA LEU A 122 7.46 -4.11 4.23
C LEU A 122 6.52 -4.05 3.02
N GLN A 123 5.44 -4.85 3.01
CA GLN A 123 4.48 -4.84 1.91
C GLN A 123 3.76 -3.48 1.82
N VAL A 124 3.31 -2.92 2.94
CA VAL A 124 2.56 -1.65 2.96
C VAL A 124 3.48 -0.46 2.64
N GLU A 125 4.73 -0.46 3.10
CA GLU A 125 5.75 0.53 2.71
C GLU A 125 6.00 0.51 1.20
N TRP A 126 6.14 -0.68 0.62
CA TRP A 126 6.30 -0.83 -0.82
C TRP A 126 5.06 -0.35 -1.59
N CYS A 127 3.86 -0.75 -1.15
CA CYS A 127 2.60 -0.30 -1.73
C CYS A 127 2.48 1.23 -1.71
N ARG A 128 2.83 1.87 -0.58
CA ARG A 128 2.84 3.32 -0.43
C ARG A 128 3.77 4.00 -1.44
N ALA A 129 5.00 3.50 -1.58
CA ALA A 129 5.99 4.07 -2.49
C ALA A 129 5.52 3.99 -3.95
N VAL A 130 5.05 2.82 -4.37
CA VAL A 130 4.52 2.61 -5.73
C VAL A 130 3.29 3.47 -6.01
N ALA A 131 2.38 3.62 -5.04
CA ALA A 131 1.21 4.48 -5.20
C ALA A 131 1.60 5.95 -5.41
N LEU A 132 2.62 6.46 -4.70
CA LEU A 132 3.13 7.82 -4.92
C LEU A 132 3.79 7.97 -6.29
N GLU A 133 4.60 7.00 -6.71
CA GLU A 133 5.20 6.99 -8.04
C GLU A 133 4.12 7.00 -9.14
N CYS A 134 3.08 6.17 -8.97
CA CYS A 134 1.94 6.11 -9.86
C CYS A 134 1.16 7.43 -9.91
N ALA A 135 0.98 8.11 -8.77
CA ALA A 135 0.37 9.43 -8.73
C ALA A 135 1.16 10.46 -9.57
N HIS A 136 2.50 10.49 -9.42
CA HIS A 136 3.37 11.37 -10.21
C HIS A 136 3.35 11.01 -11.70
N ALA A 137 3.29 9.73 -12.04
CA ALA A 137 3.15 9.31 -13.44
C ALA A 137 1.81 9.79 -14.04
N CYS A 138 0.71 9.71 -13.26
CA CYS A 138 -0.60 10.22 -13.67
C CYS A 138 -0.64 11.75 -13.82
N ASP A 139 0.13 12.50 -13.04
CA ASP A 139 0.13 13.98 -13.14
C ASP A 139 0.62 14.50 -14.50
N ARG A 140 1.34 13.66 -15.27
CA ARG A 140 1.76 13.98 -16.64
C ARG A 140 0.62 13.90 -17.67
N ASP A 141 -0.54 13.38 -17.28
CA ASP A 141 -1.69 13.17 -18.16
C ASP A 141 -2.96 13.85 -17.61
N PRO A 142 -3.51 14.86 -18.30
CA PRO A 142 -4.75 15.53 -17.90
C PRO A 142 -5.94 14.58 -17.70
N GLY A 143 -5.98 13.46 -18.43
CA GLY A 143 -7.03 12.45 -18.32
C GLY A 143 -6.92 11.55 -17.08
N ALA A 144 -5.80 11.58 -16.36
CA ALA A 144 -5.52 10.69 -15.24
C ALA A 144 -5.75 11.31 -13.85
N GLY A 145 -6.33 12.51 -13.76
CA GLY A 145 -6.49 13.22 -12.49
C GLY A 145 -7.28 12.44 -11.41
N ALA A 146 -8.29 11.64 -11.80
CA ALA A 146 -9.01 10.79 -10.86
C ALA A 146 -8.13 9.64 -10.31
N CYS A 147 -7.33 9.00 -11.17
CA CYS A 147 -6.38 7.97 -10.78
C CYS A 147 -5.30 8.55 -9.85
N ALA A 148 -4.71 9.70 -10.20
CA ALA A 148 -3.72 10.38 -9.37
C ALA A 148 -4.24 10.72 -7.96
N ARG A 149 -5.52 11.09 -7.81
CA ARG A 149 -6.12 11.36 -6.50
C ARG A 149 -6.26 10.09 -5.66
N LEU A 150 -6.71 8.99 -6.27
CA LEU A 150 -6.88 7.71 -5.59
C LEU A 150 -5.53 7.09 -5.19
N CYS A 151 -4.51 7.19 -6.05
CA CYS A 151 -3.16 6.77 -5.69
C CYS A 151 -2.62 7.52 -4.46
N ARG A 152 -2.83 8.84 -4.38
CA ARG A 152 -2.45 9.63 -3.19
C ARG A 152 -3.30 9.28 -1.96
N ALA A 153 -4.58 8.97 -2.14
CA ALA A 153 -5.44 8.53 -1.04
C ALA A 153 -4.98 7.18 -0.48
N CYS A 154 -4.62 6.24 -1.36
CA CYS A 154 -4.01 4.96 -0.99
C CYS A 154 -2.70 5.17 -0.23
N ALA A 155 -1.79 6.00 -0.75
CA ALA A 155 -0.52 6.26 -0.07
C ALA A 155 -0.69 6.86 1.34
N ARG A 156 -1.72 7.72 1.53
CA ARG A 156 -2.08 8.24 2.85
C ARG A 156 -2.59 7.13 3.77
N ALA A 157 -3.57 6.35 3.32
CA ALA A 157 -4.11 5.24 4.12
C ALA A 157 -3.03 4.21 4.49
N CYS A 158 -2.09 3.89 3.58
CA CYS A 158 -0.93 3.07 3.89
C CYS A 158 -0.04 3.71 4.97
N THR A 159 0.17 5.02 4.92
CA THR A 159 0.96 5.75 5.94
C THR A 159 0.27 5.70 7.30
N ASP A 160 -1.04 5.92 7.32
CA ASP A 160 -1.84 5.91 8.55
C ASP A 160 -1.84 4.51 9.18
N PHE A 161 -2.03 3.45 8.38
CA PHE A 161 -1.95 2.08 8.87
C PHE A 161 -0.55 1.71 9.36
N LEU A 162 0.52 2.11 8.66
CA LEU A 162 1.90 1.88 9.10
C LEU A 162 2.19 2.49 10.48
N ALA A 163 1.55 3.61 10.82
CA ALA A 163 1.68 4.24 12.14
C ALA A 163 1.01 3.44 13.26
N THR A 164 0.15 2.47 12.93
CA THR A 164 -0.45 1.53 13.89
C THR A 164 0.41 0.28 14.13
N LEU A 165 1.36 0.00 13.22
CA LEU A 165 2.35 -1.06 13.39
C LEU A 165 3.49 -0.50 14.24
N GLY A 166 3.86 -1.18 15.32
CA GLY A 166 4.75 -0.69 16.39
C GLY A 166 6.16 -0.35 15.94
#